data_AF-A0A392N5A6-F1
#
_entry.id   AF-A0A392N5A6-F1
#
_cell.length_a   1.000
_cell.length_b   1.000
_cell.length_c   1.000
_cell.angle_alpha   90.00
_cell.angle_beta   90.00
_cell.angle_gamma   90.00
#
_symmetry.space_group_name_H-M   'P 1'
#
loop_
_entity.id
_entity.type
_entity.pdbx_description
1 polymer ?
#
loop_
_entity_poly.entity_id
_entity_poly.type
_entity_poly.pdbx_seq_one_letter_code
_entity_poly.pdbx_strand_id
1 'polypeptide(L)'
;MKNKLETYVDFPVDNLDLSAYITHGNQKSYHYTLYAISNHFGSMGGGHYTAFVHHGGDQWYDFDDSRVYPISKEKIKSSAAYVLFYRRVFE
;
A
#
# COMPACT_ATOMS: atom_id res chain seq x y z
N MET A 1 22.74 14.68 7.34
CA MET A 1 21.62 15.02 6.44
C MET A 1 20.62 13.88 6.50
N LYS A 2 19.31 14.17 6.53
CA LYS A 2 18.28 13.13 6.49
C LYS A 2 17.97 12.81 5.01
N ASN A 3 18.14 11.57 4.59
CA ASN A 3 17.88 11.13 3.22
C ASN A 3 16.57 10.34 3.14
N LYS A 4 15.85 10.47 2.03
CA LYS A 4 14.69 9.65 1.66
C LYS A 4 15.06 8.89 0.39
N LEU A 5 14.84 7.58 0.36
CA LEU A 5 14.96 6.80 -0.87
C LEU A 5 13.66 6.96 -1.65
N GLU A 6 13.77 7.31 -2.93
CA GLU A 6 12.64 7.46 -3.86
C GLU A 6 12.53 6.27 -4.82
N THR A 7 13.15 5.15 -4.46
CA THR A 7 13.13 3.91 -5.24
C THR A 7 11.69 3.46 -5.42
N TYR A 8 11.30 3.24 -6.67
CA TYR A 8 10.06 2.54 -6.98
C TYR A 8 10.17 1.08 -6.52
N VAL A 9 9.33 0.69 -5.57
CA VAL A 9 9.19 -0.70 -5.11
C VAL A 9 7.96 -1.28 -5.78
N ASP A 10 8.14 -2.36 -6.55
CA ASP A 10 7.00 -3.06 -7.09
C ASP A 10 6.37 -3.97 -6.01
N PHE A 11 5.04 -3.89 -5.86
CA PHE A 11 4.30 -4.69 -4.88
C PHE A 11 2.98 -5.22 -5.47
N PRO A 12 2.55 -6.43 -5.09
CA PRO A 12 1.29 -7.00 -5.56
C PRO A 12 0.09 -6.34 -4.88
N VAL A 13 -0.94 -5.95 -5.64
CA VAL A 13 -2.19 -5.41 -5.05
C VAL A 13 -3.04 -6.55 -4.49
N ASP A 14 -3.09 -7.66 -5.22
CA ASP A 14 -3.82 -8.87 -4.83
C ASP A 14 -2.86 -10.04 -4.72
N ASN A 15 -3.23 -11.02 -3.89
CA ASN A 15 -2.55 -12.31 -3.77
C ASN A 15 -1.05 -12.21 -3.46
N LEU A 16 -0.68 -11.34 -2.52
CA LEU A 16 0.66 -11.36 -1.93
C LEU A 16 0.83 -12.67 -1.14
N ASP A 17 1.59 -13.62 -1.70
CA ASP A 17 1.94 -14.87 -1.02
C ASP A 17 3.24 -14.69 -0.20
N LEU A 18 3.12 -14.76 1.12
CA LEU A 18 4.26 -14.71 2.03
C LEU A 18 4.72 -16.08 2.52
N SER A 19 4.15 -17.18 2.04
CA SER A 19 4.39 -18.54 2.54
C SER A 19 5.88 -18.91 2.54
N ALA A 20 6.62 -18.50 1.51
CA ALA A 20 8.07 -18.76 1.39
C ALA A 20 8.92 -18.09 2.49
N TYR A 21 8.37 -17.09 3.21
CA TYR A 21 9.08 -16.33 4.23
C TYR A 21 8.67 -16.72 5.66
N ILE A 22 7.77 -17.69 5.83
CA ILE A 22 7.29 -18.13 7.14
C ILE A 22 7.98 -19.43 7.53
N THR A 23 8.80 -19.40 8.58
CA THR A 23 9.57 -20.57 9.05
C THR A 23 8.78 -21.47 10.01
N HIS A 24 7.82 -20.91 10.75
CA HIS A 24 6.99 -21.63 11.71
C HIS A 24 5.52 -21.35 11.45
N GLY A 25 4.96 -22.07 10.49
CA GLY A 25 3.59 -21.88 10.07
C GLY A 25 2.59 -22.55 11.00
N ASN A 26 1.63 -21.77 11.50
CA ASN A 26 0.50 -22.22 12.32
C ASN A 26 -0.85 -21.76 11.79
N GLN A 27 -0.88 -21.13 10.62
CA GLN A 27 -2.08 -20.62 9.96
C GLN A 27 -2.35 -21.30 8.63
N LYS A 28 -3.63 -21.26 8.22
CA LYS A 28 -4.13 -21.89 7.00
C LYS A 28 -3.77 -21.15 5.71
N SER A 29 -3.46 -19.85 5.77
CA SER A 29 -3.14 -19.02 4.60
C SER A 29 -2.17 -17.90 4.98
N TYR A 30 -1.22 -17.61 4.08
CA TYR A 30 -0.34 -16.45 4.14
C TYR A 30 -0.50 -15.56 2.90
N HIS A 31 -1.70 -15.60 2.30
CA HIS A 31 -2.08 -14.72 1.20
C HIS A 31 -2.70 -13.44 1.73
N TYR A 32 -2.34 -12.32 1.10
CA TYR A 32 -2.83 -11.01 1.49
C TYR A 32 -3.29 -10.18 0.29
N THR A 33 -4.28 -9.31 0.53
CA THR A 33 -4.72 -8.29 -0.42
C THR A 33 -4.45 -6.91 0.18
N LEU A 34 -3.90 -6.01 -0.62
CA LEU A 34 -3.65 -4.62 -0.26
C LEU A 34 -4.98 -3.89 -0.13
N TYR A 35 -5.17 -3.11 0.93
CA TYR A 35 -6.39 -2.31 1.11
C TYR A 35 -6.13 -0.83 1.42
N ALA A 36 -4.90 -0.47 1.78
CA ALA A 36 -4.50 0.93 1.90
C ALA A 36 -3.00 1.13 1.65
N ILE A 37 -2.63 2.34 1.24
CA ILE A 37 -1.26 2.80 1.04
C ILE A 37 -1.15 4.17 1.68
N SER A 38 -0.19 4.36 2.59
CA SER A 38 0.25 5.69 2.97
C SER A 38 1.33 6.14 1.99
N ASN A 39 1.08 7.26 1.31
CA ASN A 39 2.01 7.86 0.36
C ASN A 39 2.78 8.99 1.04
N HIS A 40 4.02 9.21 0.64
CA HIS A 40 4.81 10.36 1.07
C HIS A 40 5.46 11.06 -0.12
N PHE A 41 5.24 12.36 -0.23
CA PHE A 41 5.81 13.24 -1.24
C PHE A 41 6.79 14.24 -0.60
N GLY A 42 7.84 14.60 -1.34
CA GLY A 42 8.87 15.52 -0.82
C GLY A 42 9.92 14.84 0.05
N SER A 43 10.68 15.67 0.77
CA SER A 43 11.90 15.29 1.49
C SER A 43 11.66 15.00 2.97
N MET A 44 12.69 14.55 3.68
CA MET A 44 12.61 14.36 5.14
C MET A 44 12.62 15.68 5.94
N GLY A 45 12.95 16.81 5.30
CA GLY A 45 12.89 18.15 5.91
C GLY A 45 11.54 18.85 5.74
N GLY A 46 10.67 18.28 4.91
CA GLY A 46 9.36 18.83 4.56
C GLY A 46 8.76 18.00 3.43
N GLY A 47 7.53 17.55 3.65
CA GLY A 47 6.83 16.65 2.76
C GLY A 47 5.34 16.62 3.07
N HIS A 48 4.60 15.82 2.32
CA HIS A 48 3.16 15.69 2.43
C HIS A 48 2.75 14.22 2.38
N TYR A 49 1.80 13.84 3.22
CA TYR A 49 1.27 12.49 3.26
C TYR A 49 -0.15 12.47 2.70
N THR A 50 -0.44 11.49 1.85
CA THR A 50 -1.81 11.16 1.43
C THR A 50 -2.06 9.67 1.65
N ALA A 51 -3.29 9.21 1.43
CA ALA A 51 -3.61 7.79 1.50
C ALA A 51 -4.43 7.32 0.31
N PHE A 52 -4.02 6.22 -0.32
CA PHE A 52 -4.89 5.47 -1.21
C PHE A 52 -5.60 4.38 -0.39
N VAL A 53 -6.93 4.31 -0.46
CA VAL A 53 -7.72 3.33 0.31
C VAL A 53 -8.74 2.65 -0.59
N HIS A 54 -8.83 1.32 -0.49
CA HIS A 54 -9.83 0.51 -1.16
C HIS A 54 -11.14 0.54 -0.35
N HIS A 55 -12.21 1.10 -0.93
CA HIS A 55 -13.49 1.29 -0.24
C HIS A 55 -14.60 0.42 -0.82
N GLY A 56 -14.43 -0.90 -0.72
CA GLY A 56 -15.43 -1.88 -1.17
C GLY A 56 -15.64 -1.91 -2.69
N GLY A 57 -16.30 -2.97 -3.18
CA GLY A 57 -16.38 -3.22 -4.63
C GLY A 57 -15.00 -3.38 -5.24
N ASP A 58 -14.70 -2.59 -6.27
CA ASP A 58 -13.39 -2.53 -6.97
C ASP A 58 -12.90 -1.06 -7.09
N GLN A 59 -13.22 -0.21 -6.11
CA GLN A 59 -12.92 1.23 -6.17
C GLN A 59 -11.88 1.64 -5.13
N TRP A 60 -10.84 2.32 -5.61
CA TRP A 60 -9.85 3.01 -4.79
C TRP A 60 -10.15 4.52 -4.71
N TYR A 61 -9.77 5.12 -3.60
CA TYR A 61 -9.88 6.55 -3.37
C TYR A 61 -8.55 7.13 -2.90
N ASP A 62 -8.22 8.31 -3.37
CA ASP A 62 -7.15 9.17 -2.87
C ASP A 62 -7.70 10.13 -1.82
N PHE A 63 -7.17 10.01 -0.61
CA PHE A 63 -7.45 10.86 0.53
C PHE A 63 -6.27 11.82 0.72
N ASP A 64 -6.48 13.06 0.30
CA ASP A 64 -5.55 14.18 0.44
C ASP A 64 -6.15 15.20 1.42
N ASP A 65 -5.85 14.99 2.70
CA ASP A 65 -6.44 15.70 3.84
C ASP A 65 -7.97 15.75 3.81
N SER A 66 -8.52 16.89 3.42
CA SER A 66 -9.97 17.13 3.34
C SER A 66 -10.59 16.75 2.00
N ARG A 67 -9.76 16.35 1.02
CA ARG A 67 -10.17 16.05 -0.34
C ARG A 67 -10.16 14.54 -0.57
N VAL A 68 -11.23 14.04 -1.16
CA VAL A 68 -11.39 12.62 -1.47
C VAL A 68 -11.77 12.49 -2.94
N TYR A 69 -10.96 11.77 -3.71
CA TYR A 69 -11.18 11.56 -5.14
C TYR A 69 -11.07 10.09 -5.51
N PRO A 70 -11.88 9.59 -6.47
CA PRO A 70 -11.68 8.24 -7.00
C PRO A 70 -10.35 8.17 -7.75
N ILE A 71 -9.62 7.08 -7.56
CA ILE A 71 -8.38 6.77 -8.28
C ILE A 71 -8.47 5.37 -8.87
N SER A 72 -7.86 5.18 -10.05
CA SER A 72 -7.83 3.86 -10.69
C SER A 72 -6.74 2.99 -10.07
N LYS A 73 -6.96 1.68 -10.06
CA LYS A 73 -6.04 0.69 -9.46
C LYS A 73 -4.65 0.75 -10.07
N GLU A 74 -4.52 1.13 -11.33
CA GLU A 74 -3.23 1.23 -12.04
C GLU A 74 -2.36 2.37 -11.51
N LYS A 75 -2.97 3.38 -10.88
CA LYS A 75 -2.27 4.58 -10.39
C LYS A 75 -1.82 4.46 -8.93
N ILE A 76 -2.27 3.44 -8.19
CA ILE A 76 -1.94 3.30 -6.78
C ILE A 76 -0.49 2.84 -6.54
N LYS A 77 0.14 2.24 -7.56
CA LYS A 77 1.54 1.83 -7.52
C LYS A 77 2.42 3.01 -7.96
N SER A 78 3.18 3.57 -7.03
CA SER A 78 4.07 4.69 -7.29
C SER A 78 5.29 4.67 -6.36
N SER A 79 6.33 5.43 -6.68
CA SER A 79 7.47 5.66 -5.77
C SER A 79 7.12 6.44 -4.51
N ALA A 80 5.91 7.02 -4.44
CA ALA A 80 5.43 7.67 -3.23
C ALA A 80 4.93 6.67 -2.18
N ALA A 81 4.64 5.42 -2.55
CA ALA A 81 4.18 4.39 -1.62
C ALA A 81 5.20 4.18 -0.50
N TYR A 82 4.79 4.43 0.74
CA TYR A 82 5.68 4.43 1.89
C TYR A 82 5.32 3.35 2.92
N VAL A 83 4.04 3.23 3.27
CA VAL A 83 3.54 2.14 4.13
C VAL A 83 2.39 1.42 3.43
N LEU A 84 2.52 0.10 3.27
CA LEU A 84 1.53 -0.76 2.63
C LEU A 84 0.72 -1.49 3.69
N PHE A 85 -0.61 -1.42 3.60
CA PHE A 85 -1.52 -2.09 4.51
C PHE A 85 -2.20 -3.26 3.81
N TYR A 86 -1.83 -4.46 4.24
CA TYR A 86 -2.33 -5.72 3.72
C TYR A 86 -3.29 -6.38 4.72
N ARG A 87 -4.39 -6.95 4.21
CA ARG A 87 -5.29 -7.82 4.98
C ARG A 87 -5.11 -9.26 4.53
N ARG A 88 -5.07 -10.19 5.48
CA ARG A 88 -5.00 -11.62 5.17
C ARG A 88 -6.30 -12.06 4.51
N VAL A 89 -6.20 -12.84 3.44
CA VAL A 89 -7.33 -13.49 2.79
C VAL A 89 -7.54 -14.84 3.47
N PHE A 90 -8.76 -15.06 3.96
CA PHE A 90 -9.20 -16.36 4.45
C PHE A 90 -9.98 -17.03 3.34
N GLU A 91 -9.54 -18.22 2.92
CA GLU A 91 -10.35 -19.17 2.17
C GLU A 91 -11.38 -19.84 3.10
#